data_AF-A0A699Z3R3-F1
#
_entry.id   AF-A0A699Z3R3-F1
#
_cell.length_a   1.000
_cell.length_b   1.000
_cell.length_c   1.000
_cell.angle_alpha   90.00
_cell.angle_beta   90.00
_cell.angle_gamma   90.00
#
_symmetry.space_group_name_H-M   'P 1'
#
loop_
_entity.id
_entity.type
_entity.pdbx_description
1 polymer ?
#
loop_
_entity_poly.entity_id
_entity_poly.type
_entity_poly.pdbx_seq_one_letter_code
_entity_poly.pdbx_strand_id
1 'polypeptide(L)'
;MAATSVLQVWMFSAATRKLVREEVKRVGRNITDPILRIRPEGVTVEDSARLPDPFDLSLAALDQVDPLSLLTEEERQERIQEMEQQAEMMDELEEQPDASPSDMM
;
A
#
# COMPACT_ATOMS: atom_id res chain seq x y z
N MET A 1 -20.62 19.49 36.37
CA MET A 1 -20.50 18.58 35.20
C MET A 1 -20.17 19.44 33.99
N ALA A 2 -18.96 19.34 33.45
CA ALA A 2 -18.59 20.10 32.26
C ALA A 2 -19.36 19.53 31.07
N ALA A 3 -20.03 20.38 30.30
CA ALA A 3 -20.66 19.99 29.05
C ALA A 3 -19.58 19.42 28.12
N THR A 4 -19.75 18.17 27.68
CA THR A 4 -18.87 17.57 26.67
C THR A 4 -19.06 18.36 25.39
N SER A 5 -18.18 19.33 25.12
CA SER A 5 -18.21 20.08 23.87
C SER A 5 -17.96 19.11 22.73
N VAL A 6 -18.94 18.93 21.85
CA VAL A 6 -18.77 18.13 20.63
C VAL A 6 -17.77 18.86 19.74
N LEU A 7 -16.59 18.25 19.54
CA LEU A 7 -15.57 18.79 18.64
C LEU A 7 -16.03 18.56 17.21
N GLN A 8 -15.93 19.60 16.39
CA GLN A 8 -16.35 19.56 14.99
C GLN A 8 -15.27 20.20 14.14
N VAL A 9 -15.05 19.62 12.97
CA VAL A 9 -14.08 20.13 11.98
C VAL A 9 -14.77 20.42 10.67
N TRP A 10 -14.30 21.47 10.00
CA TRP A 10 -14.73 21.77 8.64
C TRP A 10 -13.82 21.05 7.66
N MET A 11 -14.43 20.31 6.75
CA MET A 11 -13.73 19.55 5.72
C MET A 11 -14.25 19.94 4.34
N PHE A 12 -13.36 20.14 3.39
CA PHE A 12 -13.75 20.30 2.01
C PHE A 12 -13.92 18.92 1.37
N SER A 13 -15.16 18.57 1.02
CA SER A 13 -15.47 17.34 0.30
C SER A 13 -15.24 17.56 -1.20
N ALA A 14 -14.23 16.89 -1.77
CA ALA A 14 -13.96 16.95 -3.20
C ALA A 14 -15.12 16.37 -4.05
N ALA A 15 -15.78 15.33 -3.53
CA ALA A 15 -16.91 14.68 -4.21
C ALA A 15 -18.12 15.62 -4.38
N THR A 16 -18.42 16.42 -3.34
CA THR A 16 -19.58 17.32 -3.36
C THR A 16 -19.22 18.77 -3.65
N ARG A 17 -17.92 19.10 -3.72
CA ARG A 17 -17.35 20.45 -3.85
C ARG A 17 -17.89 21.44 -2.81
N LYS A 18 -18.13 20.96 -1.59
CA LYS A 18 -18.70 21.73 -0.48
C LYS A 18 -17.86 21.61 0.77
N LEU A 19 -17.91 22.66 1.59
CA LEU A 19 -17.49 22.60 2.99
C LEU A 19 -18.55 21.84 3.78
N VAL A 20 -18.15 20.73 4.38
CA VAL A 20 -18.98 19.87 5.22
C VAL A 20 -18.45 19.95 6.64
N ARG A 21 -19.37 19.89 7.61
CA ARG A 21 -19.02 19.88 9.02
C ARG A 21 -19.10 18.45 9.52
N GLU A 22 -17.95 17.90 9.91
CA GLU A 22 -17.86 16.54 10.42
C GLU A 22 -17.75 16.53 11.94
N GLU A 23 -18.46 15.58 12.56
CA GLU A 23 -18.35 15.32 13.98
C GLU A 23 -17.08 14.53 14.27
N VAL A 24 -16.32 14.99 15.27
CA VAL A 24 -15.10 14.32 15.68
C VAL A 24 -15.40 13.34 16.81
N LYS A 25 -15.23 12.05 16.53
CA LYS A 25 -15.44 10.98 17.51
C LYS A 25 -14.16 10.70 18.28
N ARG A 26 -14.26 10.48 19.59
CA ARG A 26 -13.10 10.06 20.40
C ARG A 26 -12.97 8.54 20.38
N VAL A 27 -11.77 8.05 20.10
CA VAL A 27 -11.44 6.63 20.16
C VAL A 27 -10.48 6.38 21.32
N GLY A 28 -10.85 5.47 22.22
CA GLY A 28 -10.08 5.14 23.41
C GLY A 28 -10.37 6.05 24.63
N ARG A 29 -9.68 5.77 25.73
CA ARG A 29 -9.79 6.47 27.03
C ARG A 29 -8.40 6.94 27.44
N ASN A 30 -8.32 8.12 28.07
CA ASN A 30 -7.08 8.78 28.52
C ASN A 30 -6.09 8.99 27.38
N ILE A 31 -6.33 10.02 26.58
CA ILE A 31 -5.47 10.36 25.43
C ILE A 31 -4.39 11.29 25.95
N THR A 32 -3.13 10.88 25.81
CA THR A 32 -1.97 11.64 26.27
C THR A 32 -1.41 12.52 25.16
N ASP A 33 -1.31 11.96 23.96
CA ASP A 33 -0.85 12.67 22.75
C ASP A 33 -1.92 12.55 21.65
N PRO A 34 -2.83 13.54 21.53
CA PRO A 34 -3.98 13.45 20.66
C PRO A 34 -3.61 13.72 19.20
N ILE A 35 -3.98 12.80 18.31
CA ILE A 35 -3.91 13.00 16.87
C ILE A 35 -5.30 13.01 16.23
N LEU A 36 -5.47 13.82 15.19
CA LEU A 36 -6.68 13.84 14.37
C LEU A 36 -6.50 12.88 13.19
N ARG A 37 -7.40 11.94 13.02
CA ARG A 37 -7.37 10.98 11.91
C ARG A 37 -8.64 11.07 11.07
N ILE A 38 -8.44 11.20 9.76
CA ILE A 38 -9.49 11.29 8.76
C ILE A 38 -9.50 9.98 7.99
N ARG A 39 -10.60 9.24 8.05
CA ARG A 39 -10.81 7.97 7.34
C ARG A 39 -12.13 8.03 6.56
N PRO A 40 -12.39 7.10 5.61
CA PRO A 40 -13.67 7.05 4.89
C PRO A 40 -14.90 6.92 5.81
N GLU A 41 -14.76 6.24 6.95
CA GLU A 41 -15.80 6.06 7.97
C GLU A 41 -16.03 7.28 8.88
N GLY A 42 -15.14 8.28 8.84
CA GLY A 42 -15.29 9.54 9.57
C GLY A 42 -14.00 10.09 10.18
N VAL A 43 -14.17 11.13 11.02
CA VAL A 43 -13.07 11.83 11.72
C VAL A 43 -13.00 11.39 13.17
N THR A 44 -11.80 11.07 13.62
CA THR A 44 -11.55 10.59 14.98
C THR A 44 -10.39 11.30 15.66
N VAL A 45 -10.43 11.34 16.98
CA VAL A 45 -9.28 11.69 17.84
C VAL A 45 -8.82 10.42 18.54
N GLU A 46 -7.57 10.05 18.26
CA GLU A 46 -6.88 8.85 18.74
C GLU A 46 -5.62 9.25 19.53
N ASP A 47 -5.05 8.32 20.31
CA ASP A 47 -3.76 8.49 20.99
C ASP A 47 -2.63 8.00 20.07
N SER A 48 -1.60 8.82 19.87
CA SER A 48 -0.47 8.51 18.98
C SER A 48 0.26 7.22 19.36
N ALA A 49 0.38 6.92 20.66
CA ALA A 49 1.15 5.79 21.16
C ALA A 49 0.52 4.42 20.88
N ARG A 50 -0.76 4.38 20.48
CA ARG A 50 -1.47 3.12 20.16
C ARG A 50 -1.34 2.73 18.69
N LEU A 51 -0.46 3.39 17.96
CA LEU A 51 -0.37 3.28 16.51
C LEU A 51 0.97 2.72 16.08
N PRO A 52 0.98 1.89 15.02
CA PRO A 52 2.21 1.64 14.28
C PRO A 52 2.72 2.96 13.71
N ASP A 53 4.05 3.09 13.59
CA ASP A 53 4.69 4.31 13.10
C ASP A 53 4.09 4.69 11.72
N PRO A 54 3.75 5.96 11.46
CA PRO A 54 3.31 6.40 10.14
C PRO A 54 4.28 6.02 9.01
N PHE A 55 5.57 5.85 9.27
CA PHE A 55 6.53 5.30 8.31
C PHE A 55 6.24 3.82 7.99
N ASP A 56 5.90 3.00 8.98
CA ASP A 56 5.56 1.59 8.79
C ASP A 56 4.30 1.42 7.94
N LEU A 57 3.32 2.33 8.09
CA LEU A 57 2.10 2.34 7.28
C LEU A 57 2.35 2.73 5.83
N SER A 58 3.31 3.62 5.56
CA SER A 58 3.69 4.01 4.21
C SER A 58 4.38 2.88 3.44
N LEU A 59 5.20 2.07 4.12
CA LEU A 59 5.84 0.89 3.53
C LEU A 59 4.83 -0.22 3.25
N ALA A 60 3.93 -0.51 4.20
CA ALA A 60 2.92 -1.55 4.04
C ALA A 60 1.88 -1.23 2.94
N ALA A 61 1.68 0.06 2.62
CA ALA A 61 0.84 0.49 1.51
C ALA A 61 1.52 0.33 0.15
N LEU A 62 2.86 0.35 0.08
CA LEU A 62 3.63 0.10 -1.13
C LEU A 62 3.71 -1.40 -1.45
N ASP A 63 3.80 -2.26 -0.43
CA ASP A 63 3.81 -3.72 -0.58
C ASP A 63 2.48 -4.33 -1.05
N GLN A 64 1.36 -3.59 -0.94
CA GLN A 64 0.04 -4.05 -1.37
C GLN A 64 -0.32 -3.66 -2.80
N VAL A 65 0.53 -2.87 -3.47
CA VAL A 65 0.34 -2.56 -4.90
C VAL A 65 1.08 -3.63 -5.68
N ASP A 66 0.34 -4.62 -6.20
CA ASP A 66 0.89 -5.58 -7.14
C ASP A 66 1.52 -4.80 -8.30
N PRO A 67 2.84 -4.90 -8.54
CA PRO A 67 3.53 -4.16 -9.60
C PRO A 67 2.91 -4.39 -10.98
N LEU A 68 2.25 -5.54 -11.17
CA LEU A 68 1.58 -5.92 -12.42
C LEU A 68 0.20 -5.27 -12.58
N SER A 69 -0.40 -4.75 -11.51
CA SER A 69 -1.71 -4.08 -11.54
C SER A 69 -1.66 -2.65 -12.09
N LEU A 70 -0.46 -2.07 -12.22
CA LEU A 70 -0.23 -0.73 -12.76
C LEU A 70 0.10 -0.74 -14.26
N LEU A 71 0.32 -1.91 -14.85
CA LEU A 71 0.63 -2.08 -16.27
C LEU A 71 -0.65 -2.17 -17.09
N THR A 72 -0.60 -1.63 -18.30
CA THR A 72 -1.66 -1.89 -19.29
C THR A 72 -1.64 -3.37 -19.71
N GLU A 73 -2.76 -3.88 -20.23
CA GLU A 73 -2.85 -5.30 -20.62
C GLU A 73 -1.81 -5.68 -21.69
N GLU A 74 -1.44 -4.75 -22.56
CA GLU A 74 -0.39 -4.93 -23.57
C GLU A 74 1.00 -5.07 -22.93
N GLU A 75 1.37 -4.17 -22.02
CA GLU A 75 2.65 -4.23 -21.29
C GLU A 75 2.76 -5.48 -20.41
N ARG A 76 1.64 -5.97 -19.85
CA ARG A 76 1.61 -7.22 -19.09
C ARG A 76 1.89 -8.42 -20.00
N GLN A 77 1.34 -8.44 -21.21
CA GLN A 77 1.55 -9.52 -22.17
C GLN A 77 2.99 -9.56 -22.70
N GLU A 78 3.58 -8.39 -23.00
CA GLU A 78 4.99 -8.32 -23.41
C GLU A 78 5.91 -8.86 -22.30
N ARG A 79 5.65 -8.49 -21.04
CA ARG A 79 6.46 -8.96 -19.90
C ARG A 79 6.35 -10.47 -19.68
N ILE A 80 5.17 -11.03 -19.90
CA ILE A 80 4.95 -12.49 -19.82
C ILE A 80 5.69 -13.20 -20.95
N GLN A 81 5.63 -12.68 -22.19
CA GLN A 81 6.37 -13.24 -23.32
C GLN A 81 7.89 -13.17 -23.13
N GLU A 82 8.42 -12.07 -22.59
CA GLU A 82 9.84 -11.97 -22.27
C GLU A 82 10.28 -13.04 -21.26
N MET A 83 9.45 -13.32 -20.25
CA MET A 83 9.73 -14.36 -19.26
C MET A 83 9.63 -15.76 -19.86
N GLU A 84 8.66 -16.01 -20.74
CA GLU A 84 8.54 -17.29 -21.48
C GLU A 84 9.74 -17.52 -22.40
N GLN A 85 10.19 -16.50 -23.14
CA GLN A 85 11.39 -16.60 -23.98
C GLN A 85 12.66 -16.82 -23.16
N GLN A 86 12.78 -16.20 -21.99
CA GLN A 86 13.90 -16.46 -21.09
C GLN A 86 13.89 -17.90 -20.55
N ALA A 87 12.72 -18.44 -20.24
CA ALA A 87 12.58 -19.83 -19.81
C ALA A 87 12.96 -20.81 -20.93
N GLU A 88 12.49 -20.57 -22.17
CA GLU A 88 12.86 -21.39 -23.33
C GLU A 88 14.37 -21.36 -23.62
N MET A 89 15.02 -20.19 -23.53
CA MET A 89 16.48 -20.10 -23.68
C MET A 89 17.25 -20.84 -22.58
N MET A 90 16.72 -20.87 -21.35
CA MET A 90 17.34 -21.60 -20.24
C MET A 90 17.19 -23.12 -20.43
N ASP A 91 16.02 -23.58 -20.88
CA ASP A 91 15.78 -24.99 -21.21
C ASP A 91 16.65 -25.44 -22.41
N GLU A 92 16.83 -24.61 -23.44
CA GLU A 92 17.73 -24.90 -24.56
C GLU A 92 19.21 -24.97 -24.13
N LEU A 93 19.62 -24.19 -23.12
CA LEU A 93 20.97 -24.26 -22.55
C LEU A 93 21.17 -25.52 -21.68
N GLU A 94 20.11 -26.01 -21.03
CA GLU A 94 20.13 -27.28 -20.28
C GLU A 94 20.03 -28.52 -21.19
N GLU A 95 19.43 -28.40 -22.38
CA GLU A 95 19.43 -29.45 -23.42
C GLU A 95 20.74 -29.50 -24.23
N GLN A 96 21.65 -28.54 -24.07
CA GLN A 96 23.00 -28.69 -24.62
C GLN A 96 23.66 -29.89 -23.94
N PRO A 97 24.09 -30.91 -24.72
CA PRO A 97 24.81 -32.03 -24.12
C PRO A 97 26.05 -31.45 -23.44
N ASP A 98 26.23 -31.72 -22.15
CA ASP A 98 27.48 -31.46 -21.44
C ASP A 98 28.62 -31.86 -22.38
N ALA A 99 29.34 -30.88 -22.92
CA ALA A 99 30.48 -31.14 -23.78
C ALA A 99 31.40 -32.03 -22.95
N SER A 100 31.52 -33.29 -23.36
CA SER A 100 32.23 -34.33 -22.62
C SER A 100 33.58 -33.77 -22.14
N PRO A 101 33.94 -33.92 -20.85
CA PRO A 101 35.28 -33.59 -20.39
C PRO A 101 36.21 -34.70 -20.91
N SER A 102 36.59 -34.62 -22.18
CA SER A 102 37.54 -35.52 -22.82
C SER A 102 38.38 -34.71 -23.81
N ASP A 103 39.21 -33.82 -23.29
CA ASP A 103 40.58 -33.57 -23.77
C ASP A 103 41.18 -32.31 -23.11
N MET A 104 41.67 -32.42 -21.87
CA MET A 104 42.79 -31.60 -21.36
C MET A 104 43.56 -32.35 -20.27
N MET A 105 44.57 -33.10 -20.72
CA MET A 105 45.70 -33.74 -19.99
C MET A 105 45.48 -35.08 -19.28
#